data_AF-A0A1G7XQT6-F1
#
_entry.id   AF-A0A1G7XQT6-F1
#
_cell.length_a   1.000
_cell.length_b   1.000
_cell.length_c   1.000
_cell.angle_alpha   90.00
_cell.angle_beta   90.00
_cell.angle_gamma   90.00
#
_symmetry.space_group_name_H-M   'P 1'
#
loop_
_entity.id
_entity.type
_entity.pdbx_description
1 polymer ?
#
loop_
_entity_poly.entity_id
_entity_poly.type
_entity_poly.pdbx_seq_one_letter_code
_entity_poly.pdbx_strand_id
1 'polypeptide(L)'
;MRFFRKSDPAQSPVEIDPPPTLDLSDSVNPLLEGRYTAVPAGQEEVGRALKKLAVGLEKRGSEGLRGLVQVAIETTEAMSALASLNRDVGEVGRASQAIATAAEEMVVGVREIASSSEAAAGEASEVSAIAREGMGAAGRAEASMEEIAKAVSTAAARVDTLADASAQIGAIVAQIEAIAQQTNLLALNATIEAARAGEAGKGFAVVAGEVKTLANQTAKATEDIRTRINNLRQEMEAIVESMQTGAQAVDQGRAVIGEAGETMRRIGGQVDLVTQRMEDIAGILQQQSAASAEVSESVHKVAAMAENSVTAVGSVCDAMDRAGKVINREVDTTMALGIEAKVVQVAKADHAAYKRNIMETLVGRANATAEGLSDCHSCRLGRWYDSQKDPAVTNDPAFRALAQPHQRFHDLGKATLRDFEAGDLDGALSRLEELDELSRVILQHLDALHTHLRKKHAG
;
A
#
# COMPACT_ATOMS: atom_id res chain seq x y z
N MET A 1 114.57 -34.88 71.66
CA MET A 1 115.58 -35.54 70.80
C MET A 1 115.33 -35.12 69.36
N ARG A 2 116.32 -34.47 68.72
CA ARG A 2 116.32 -34.14 67.28
C ARG A 2 116.21 -35.41 66.45
N PHE A 3 115.41 -35.39 65.38
CA PHE A 3 115.73 -36.05 64.12
C PHE A 3 115.08 -35.30 62.95
N PHE A 4 115.92 -34.76 62.07
CA PHE A 4 115.58 -34.26 60.75
C PHE A 4 115.17 -35.44 59.84
N ARG A 5 114.15 -35.25 58.99
CA ARG A 5 114.10 -35.96 57.70
C ARG A 5 113.38 -35.13 56.62
N LYS A 6 114.23 -34.75 55.65
CA LYS A 6 114.04 -34.58 54.20
C LYS A 6 112.78 -33.88 53.69
N SER A 7 113.05 -32.72 53.08
CA SER A 7 112.29 -31.99 52.09
C SER A 7 112.04 -32.84 50.83
N ASP A 8 110.77 -32.98 50.44
CA ASP A 8 110.37 -33.43 49.10
C ASP A 8 110.30 -32.23 48.13
N PRO A 9 110.63 -32.41 46.84
CA PRO A 9 110.65 -31.34 45.87
C PRO A 9 109.24 -30.90 45.49
N ALA A 10 109.08 -29.59 45.30
CA ALA A 10 107.85 -28.95 44.85
C ALA A 10 107.30 -29.63 43.58
N GLN A 11 106.07 -30.16 43.68
CA GLN A 11 105.29 -30.53 42.51
C GLN A 11 104.93 -29.24 41.77
N SER A 12 105.34 -29.16 40.50
CA SER A 12 104.89 -28.13 39.56
C SER A 12 103.36 -28.05 39.56
N PRO A 13 102.75 -26.86 39.40
CA PRO A 13 101.30 -26.77 39.32
C PRO A 13 100.83 -27.61 38.13
N VAL A 14 99.91 -28.53 38.38
CA VAL A 14 99.13 -29.14 37.31
C VAL A 14 98.33 -28.01 36.67
N GLU A 15 98.68 -27.64 35.46
CA GLU A 15 97.84 -26.83 34.58
C GLU A 15 96.54 -27.62 34.38
N ILE A 16 95.52 -27.27 35.15
CA ILE A 16 94.16 -27.70 34.88
C ILE A 16 93.77 -26.87 33.66
N ASP A 17 93.65 -27.52 32.50
CA ASP A 17 92.97 -26.90 31.35
C ASP A 17 91.67 -26.28 31.88
N PRO A 18 91.39 -24.99 31.62
CA PRO A 18 90.12 -24.42 32.00
C PRO A 18 89.01 -25.31 31.43
N PRO A 19 87.93 -25.58 32.19
CA PRO A 19 86.81 -26.34 31.64
C PRO A 19 86.41 -25.69 30.32
N PRO A 20 86.10 -26.47 29.26
CA PRO A 20 85.74 -25.91 27.97
C PRO A 20 84.66 -24.85 28.22
N THR A 21 84.98 -23.60 27.90
CA THR A 21 84.01 -22.51 27.98
C THR A 21 82.85 -22.91 27.09
N LEU A 22 81.69 -23.15 27.69
CA LEU A 22 80.44 -23.40 26.95
C LEU A 22 80.23 -22.22 26.01
N ASP A 23 80.52 -22.39 24.72
CA ASP A 23 80.20 -21.39 23.71
C ASP A 23 78.70 -21.46 23.44
N LEU A 24 77.94 -20.67 24.20
CA LEU A 24 76.49 -20.57 24.06
C LEU A 24 76.07 -19.69 22.89
N SER A 25 77.01 -19.03 22.20
CA SER A 25 76.74 -18.07 21.12
C SER A 25 75.92 -18.72 20.00
N ASP A 26 76.22 -19.97 19.66
CA ASP A 26 75.52 -20.75 18.62
C ASP A 26 74.06 -21.08 18.97
N SER A 27 73.68 -21.02 20.26
CA SER A 27 72.30 -21.22 20.70
C SER A 27 71.59 -19.92 21.04
N VAL A 28 72.29 -18.91 21.56
CA VAL A 28 71.72 -17.63 22.00
C VAL A 28 71.50 -16.67 20.82
N ASN A 29 72.44 -16.57 19.88
CA ASN A 29 72.29 -15.65 18.74
C ASN A 29 71.07 -15.99 17.87
N PRO A 30 70.80 -17.26 17.50
CA PRO A 30 69.57 -17.60 16.79
C PRO A 30 68.30 -17.31 17.58
N LEU A 31 68.30 -17.42 18.92
CA LEU A 31 67.16 -17.06 19.76
C LEU A 31 66.88 -15.55 19.72
N LEU A 32 67.92 -14.71 19.83
CA LEU A 32 67.80 -13.25 19.76
C LEU A 32 67.34 -12.76 18.39
N GLU A 33 67.78 -13.43 17.33
CA GLU A 33 67.38 -13.15 15.95
C GLU A 33 66.02 -13.79 15.58
N GLY A 34 65.35 -14.47 16.52
CA GLY A 34 64.07 -15.13 16.27
C GLY A 34 64.16 -16.38 15.38
N ARG A 35 65.36 -16.86 15.03
CA ARG A 35 65.63 -18.07 14.24
C ARG A 35 65.56 -19.33 15.12
N TYR A 36 64.39 -19.59 15.69
CA TYR A 36 64.17 -20.66 16.68
C TYR A 36 64.52 -22.07 16.16
N THR A 37 64.28 -22.34 14.87
CA THR A 37 64.60 -23.62 14.24
C THR A 37 66.10 -23.87 14.10
N ALA A 38 66.91 -22.80 14.02
CA ALA A 38 68.36 -22.86 13.85
C ALA A 38 69.12 -23.12 15.16
N VAL A 39 68.45 -23.11 16.32
CA VAL A 39 69.07 -23.45 17.61
C VAL A 39 69.47 -24.93 17.63
N PRO A 40 70.77 -25.26 17.83
CA PRO A 40 71.25 -26.64 17.77
C PRO A 40 70.76 -27.49 18.95
N ALA A 41 70.72 -28.80 18.75
CA ALA A 41 70.43 -29.76 19.82
C ALA A 41 71.70 -30.00 20.66
N GLY A 42 71.94 -29.14 21.66
CA GLY A 42 73.04 -29.34 22.59
C GLY A 42 72.86 -30.61 23.44
N GLN A 43 73.95 -31.33 23.70
CA GLN A 43 73.92 -32.56 24.51
C GLN A 43 73.87 -32.27 26.01
N GLU A 44 74.36 -31.10 26.41
CA GLU A 44 74.43 -30.64 27.79
C GLU A 44 73.06 -30.15 28.30
N GLU A 45 72.91 -30.05 29.62
CA GLU A 45 71.66 -29.61 30.25
C GLU A 45 71.20 -28.22 29.77
N VAL A 46 72.12 -27.26 29.70
CA VAL A 46 71.85 -25.89 29.22
C VAL A 46 71.47 -25.89 27.75
N GLY A 47 72.19 -26.63 26.90
CA GLY A 47 71.86 -26.76 25.47
C GLY A 47 70.48 -27.38 25.22
N ARG A 48 70.10 -28.41 25.99
CA ARG A 48 68.74 -28.99 25.95
C ARG A 48 67.68 -28.00 26.43
N ALA A 49 67.95 -27.21 27.46
CA ALA A 49 67.04 -26.18 27.95
C ALA A 49 66.83 -25.06 26.92
N LEU A 50 67.90 -24.58 26.27
CA LEU A 50 67.84 -23.59 25.20
C LEU A 50 67.08 -24.11 23.98
N LYS A 51 67.28 -25.37 23.59
CA LYS A 51 66.48 -25.99 22.51
C LYS A 51 64.99 -26.09 22.88
N LYS A 52 64.66 -26.49 24.12
CA LYS A 52 63.27 -26.50 24.62
C LYS A 52 62.65 -25.10 24.62
N LEU A 53 63.41 -24.08 25.02
CA LEU A 53 62.97 -22.69 24.97
C LEU A 53 62.71 -22.24 23.53
N ALA A 54 63.59 -22.56 22.59
CA ALA A 54 63.43 -22.28 21.17
C ALA A 54 62.14 -22.90 20.61
N VAL A 55 61.90 -24.18 20.90
CA VAL A 55 60.66 -24.88 20.49
C VAL A 55 59.42 -24.24 21.12
N GLY A 56 59.49 -23.82 22.38
CA GLY A 56 58.38 -23.12 23.05
C GLY A 56 58.11 -21.72 22.48
N LEU A 57 59.15 -20.98 22.09
CA LEU A 57 59.04 -19.68 21.43
C LEU A 57 58.49 -19.81 20.01
N GLU A 58 58.96 -20.79 19.24
CA GLU A 58 58.44 -21.12 17.90
C GLU A 58 56.95 -21.46 17.97
N LYS A 59 56.57 -22.35 18.90
CA LYS A 59 55.16 -22.75 19.07
C LYS A 59 54.26 -21.56 19.39
N ARG A 60 54.69 -20.69 20.32
CA ARG A 60 53.95 -19.46 20.67
C ARG A 60 53.87 -18.48 19.50
N GLY A 61 54.95 -18.30 18.74
CA GLY A 61 54.95 -17.49 17.52
C GLY A 61 54.00 -18.04 16.45
N SER A 62 53.98 -19.37 16.26
CA SER A 62 53.09 -20.07 15.34
C SER A 62 51.61 -19.93 15.75
N GLU A 63 51.31 -20.09 17.05
CA GLU A 63 49.96 -19.89 17.60
C GLU A 63 49.51 -18.42 17.52
N GLY A 64 50.42 -17.48 17.84
CA GLY A 64 50.17 -16.04 17.70
C GLY A 64 49.89 -15.62 16.26
N LEU A 65 50.73 -16.07 15.31
CA LEU A 65 50.52 -15.82 13.88
C LEU A 65 49.16 -16.36 13.42
N ARG A 66 48.80 -17.59 13.80
CA ARG A 66 47.50 -18.16 13.45
C ARG A 66 46.34 -17.32 14.02
N GLY A 67 46.46 -16.87 15.27
CA GLY A 67 45.47 -15.99 15.90
C GLY A 67 45.32 -14.67 15.15
N LEU A 68 46.43 -14.00 14.80
CA LEU A 68 46.42 -12.75 14.04
C LEU A 68 45.78 -12.91 12.66
N VAL A 69 46.11 -13.98 11.94
CA VAL A 69 45.54 -14.28 10.62
C VAL A 69 44.05 -14.59 10.72
N GLN A 70 43.62 -15.29 11.76
CA GLN A 70 42.19 -15.55 12.00
C GLN A 70 41.43 -14.25 12.24
N VAL A 71 41.95 -13.34 13.06
CA VAL A 71 41.34 -12.02 13.27
C VAL A 71 41.34 -11.20 11.97
N ALA A 72 42.38 -11.29 11.13
CA ALA A 72 42.40 -10.64 9.82
C ALA A 72 41.21 -11.09 8.94
N ILE A 73 40.97 -12.39 8.86
CA ILE A 73 39.86 -12.98 8.10
C ILE A 73 38.51 -12.52 8.67
N GLU A 74 38.30 -12.63 9.98
CA GLU A 74 37.06 -12.22 10.65
C GLU A 74 36.77 -10.73 10.45
N THR A 75 37.78 -9.86 10.52
CA THR A 75 37.59 -8.43 10.23
C THR A 75 37.20 -8.15 8.79
N THR A 76 37.74 -8.90 7.82
CA THR A 76 37.35 -8.77 6.41
C THR A 76 35.92 -9.26 6.17
N GLU A 77 35.49 -10.36 6.80
CA GLU A 77 34.10 -10.84 6.74
C GLU A 77 33.12 -9.83 7.37
N ALA A 78 33.48 -9.22 8.50
CA ALA A 78 32.68 -8.16 9.12
C ALA A 78 32.52 -6.94 8.20
N MET A 79 33.55 -6.58 7.43
CA MET A 79 33.46 -5.50 6.44
C MET A 79 32.50 -5.83 5.30
N SER A 80 32.44 -7.08 4.86
CA SER A 80 31.48 -7.53 3.84
C SER A 80 30.03 -7.34 4.32
N ALA A 81 29.74 -7.77 5.55
CA ALA A 81 28.43 -7.59 6.16
C ALA A 81 28.04 -6.11 6.33
N LEU A 82 29.00 -5.24 6.66
CA LEU A 82 28.77 -3.79 6.75
C LEU A 82 28.46 -3.14 5.40
N ALA A 83 29.08 -3.61 4.32
CA ALA A 83 28.81 -3.12 2.97
C ALA A 83 27.36 -3.43 2.55
N SER A 84 26.89 -4.66 2.80
CA SER A 84 25.49 -5.04 2.57
C SER A 84 24.54 -4.21 3.44
N LEU A 85 24.84 -4.03 4.73
CA LEU A 85 24.03 -3.22 5.63
C LEU A 85 23.93 -1.76 5.15
N ASN A 86 25.02 -1.17 4.65
CA ASN A 86 25.02 0.20 4.13
C ASN A 86 24.09 0.35 2.91
N ARG A 87 24.06 -0.66 2.03
CA ARG A 87 23.12 -0.73 0.91
C ARG A 87 21.69 -0.75 1.42
N ASP A 88 21.35 -1.70 2.30
CA ASP A 88 20.00 -1.90 2.81
C ASP A 88 19.46 -0.63 3.48
N VAL A 89 20.29 0.04 4.29
CA VAL A 89 19.95 1.33 4.91
C VAL A 89 19.69 2.42 3.87
N GLY A 90 20.48 2.46 2.78
CA GLY A 90 20.25 3.35 1.65
C GLY A 90 18.91 3.08 0.94
N GLU A 91 18.51 1.81 0.80
CA GLU A 91 17.20 1.44 0.26
C GLU A 91 16.06 1.90 1.16
N VAL A 92 16.20 1.71 2.49
CA VAL A 92 15.23 2.22 3.48
C VAL A 92 15.09 3.74 3.39
N GLY A 93 16.18 4.49 3.21
CA GLY A 93 16.13 5.94 3.03
C GLY A 93 15.33 6.35 1.79
N ARG A 94 15.58 5.72 0.65
CA ARG A 94 14.84 5.98 -0.60
C ARG A 94 13.36 5.60 -0.48
N ALA A 95 13.07 4.44 0.11
CA ALA A 95 11.70 3.99 0.33
C ALA A 95 10.95 4.95 1.25
N SER A 96 11.59 5.44 2.31
CA SER A 96 11.01 6.44 3.22
C SER A 96 10.64 7.72 2.48
N GLN A 97 11.51 8.24 1.60
CA GLN A 97 11.20 9.43 0.82
C GLN A 97 9.99 9.23 -0.11
N ALA A 98 9.88 8.07 -0.75
CA ALA A 98 8.72 7.75 -1.59
C ALA A 98 7.42 7.67 -0.80
N ILE A 99 7.45 7.07 0.41
CA ILE A 99 6.27 7.02 1.30
C ILE A 99 5.89 8.43 1.77
N ALA A 100 6.86 9.30 2.06
CA ALA A 100 6.59 10.68 2.47
C ALA A 100 5.84 11.45 1.38
N THR A 101 6.29 11.36 0.12
CA THR A 101 5.58 11.95 -1.03
C THR A 101 4.17 11.39 -1.19
N ALA A 102 4.00 10.07 -1.10
CA ALA A 102 2.68 9.46 -1.18
C ALA A 102 1.73 9.92 -0.04
N ALA A 103 2.26 10.14 1.16
CA ALA A 103 1.48 10.67 2.28
C ALA A 103 1.03 12.12 2.03
N GLU A 104 1.89 12.96 1.44
CA GLU A 104 1.53 14.33 1.04
C GLU A 104 0.45 14.35 -0.04
N GLU A 105 0.59 13.52 -1.08
CA GLU A 105 -0.43 13.36 -2.14
C GLU A 105 -1.76 12.89 -1.56
N MET A 106 -1.74 11.99 -0.57
CA MET A 106 -2.94 11.53 0.11
C MET A 106 -3.67 12.66 0.85
N VAL A 107 -2.94 13.56 1.51
CA VAL A 107 -3.53 14.75 2.16
C VAL A 107 -4.19 15.67 1.14
N VAL A 108 -3.60 15.84 -0.05
CA VAL A 108 -4.22 16.60 -1.14
C VAL A 108 -5.51 15.93 -1.61
N GLY A 109 -5.49 14.63 -1.86
CA GLY A 109 -6.68 13.86 -2.26
C GLY A 109 -7.80 13.92 -1.22
N VAL A 110 -7.47 13.83 0.07
CA VAL A 110 -8.45 13.98 1.18
C VAL A 110 -9.15 15.35 1.12
N ARG A 111 -8.39 16.44 0.86
CA ARG A 111 -8.98 17.79 0.74
C ARG A 111 -9.90 17.92 -0.46
N GLU A 112 -9.54 17.31 -1.59
CA GLU A 112 -10.37 17.33 -2.80
C GLU A 112 -11.69 16.58 -2.58
N ILE A 113 -11.65 15.39 -1.95
CA ILE A 113 -12.85 14.63 -1.60
C ILE A 113 -13.70 15.41 -0.59
N ALA A 114 -13.08 16.11 0.37
CA ALA A 114 -13.81 16.93 1.33
C ALA A 114 -14.58 18.06 0.63
N SER A 115 -13.93 18.80 -0.26
CA SER A 115 -14.58 19.85 -1.05
C SER A 115 -15.70 19.31 -1.93
N SER A 116 -15.51 18.15 -2.56
CA SER A 116 -16.57 17.51 -3.35
C SER A 116 -17.75 17.05 -2.50
N SER A 117 -17.49 16.61 -1.26
CA SER A 117 -18.53 16.17 -0.33
C SER A 117 -19.36 17.34 0.19
N GLU A 118 -18.71 18.48 0.48
CA GLU A 118 -19.39 19.73 0.82
C GLU A 118 -20.28 20.24 -0.32
N ALA A 119 -19.77 20.21 -1.56
CA ALA A 119 -20.56 20.59 -2.73
C ALA A 119 -21.80 19.69 -2.89
N ALA A 120 -21.62 18.36 -2.77
CA ALA A 120 -22.73 17.41 -2.85
C ALA A 120 -23.75 17.59 -1.72
N ALA A 121 -23.32 17.93 -0.49
CA ALA A 121 -24.22 18.26 0.60
C ALA A 121 -25.02 19.55 0.33
N GLY A 122 -24.38 20.55 -0.29
CA GLY A 122 -25.04 21.78 -0.74
C GLY A 122 -26.12 21.51 -1.79
N GLU A 123 -25.79 20.74 -2.83
CA GLU A 123 -26.74 20.32 -3.88
C GLU A 123 -27.89 19.51 -3.28
N ALA A 124 -27.62 18.59 -2.37
CA ALA A 124 -28.66 17.84 -1.65
C ALA A 124 -29.60 18.80 -0.89
N SER A 125 -29.07 19.79 -0.17
CA SER A 125 -29.91 20.78 0.51
C SER A 125 -30.82 21.55 -0.45
N GLU A 126 -30.32 21.90 -1.63
CA GLU A 126 -31.12 22.55 -2.68
C GLU A 126 -32.25 21.65 -3.19
N VAL A 127 -31.96 20.39 -3.50
CA VAL A 127 -32.98 19.41 -3.91
C VAL A 127 -34.02 19.19 -2.81
N SER A 128 -33.63 19.19 -1.54
CA SER A 128 -34.56 19.11 -0.40
C SER A 128 -35.53 20.30 -0.36
N ALA A 129 -35.04 21.50 -0.68
CA ALA A 129 -35.88 22.69 -0.78
C ALA A 129 -36.88 22.57 -1.94
N ILE A 130 -36.43 22.13 -3.12
CA ILE A 130 -37.28 21.90 -4.30
C ILE A 130 -38.35 20.84 -4.02
N ALA A 131 -37.98 19.73 -3.37
CA ALA A 131 -38.94 18.68 -3.00
C ALA A 131 -40.01 19.21 -2.03
N ARG A 132 -39.62 20.04 -1.05
CA ARG A 132 -40.57 20.71 -0.13
C ARG A 132 -41.49 21.68 -0.85
N GLU A 133 -40.98 22.45 -1.80
CA GLU A 133 -41.80 23.32 -2.64
C GLU A 133 -42.81 22.50 -3.47
N GLY A 134 -42.34 21.40 -4.08
CA GLY A 134 -43.17 20.46 -4.83
C GLY A 134 -44.29 19.84 -3.99
N MET A 135 -44.00 19.42 -2.75
CA MET A 135 -45.03 18.98 -1.81
C MET A 135 -46.05 20.08 -1.50
N GLY A 136 -45.58 21.33 -1.31
CA GLY A 136 -46.46 22.47 -1.09
C GLY A 136 -47.36 22.77 -2.30
N ALA A 137 -46.83 22.64 -3.52
CA ALA A 137 -47.60 22.79 -4.75
C ALA A 137 -48.65 21.68 -4.92
N ALA A 138 -48.29 20.43 -4.63
CA ALA A 138 -49.23 19.31 -4.64
C ALA A 138 -50.38 19.52 -3.63
N GLY A 139 -50.07 19.94 -2.40
CA GLY A 139 -51.11 20.24 -1.40
C GLY A 139 -52.05 21.37 -1.80
N ARG A 140 -51.56 22.42 -2.46
CA ARG A 140 -52.42 23.48 -3.03
C ARG A 140 -53.31 22.94 -4.15
N ALA A 141 -52.78 22.11 -5.03
CA ALA A 141 -53.54 21.51 -6.12
C ALA A 141 -54.63 20.55 -5.60
N GLU A 142 -54.33 19.79 -4.54
CA GLU A 142 -55.31 18.93 -3.87
C GLU A 142 -56.48 19.74 -3.31
N ALA A 143 -56.19 20.84 -2.60
CA ALA A 143 -57.22 21.74 -2.07
C ALA A 143 -58.09 22.34 -3.19
N SER A 144 -57.48 22.77 -4.31
CA SER A 144 -58.25 23.27 -5.47
C SER A 144 -59.15 22.20 -6.08
N MET A 145 -58.69 20.94 -6.18
CA MET A 145 -59.54 19.84 -6.67
C MET A 145 -60.71 19.55 -5.74
N GLU A 146 -60.52 19.67 -4.42
CA GLU A 146 -61.61 19.52 -3.45
C GLU A 146 -62.66 20.64 -3.59
N GLU A 147 -62.23 21.88 -3.84
CA GLU A 147 -63.15 22.98 -4.15
C GLU A 147 -63.94 22.73 -5.44
N ILE A 148 -63.28 22.23 -6.49
CA ILE A 148 -63.94 21.89 -7.76
C ILE A 148 -64.93 20.75 -7.55
N ALA A 149 -64.57 19.69 -6.82
CA ALA A 149 -65.48 18.58 -6.50
C ALA A 149 -66.76 19.09 -5.81
N LYS A 150 -66.61 20.00 -4.84
CA LYS A 150 -67.73 20.63 -4.15
C LYS A 150 -68.59 21.49 -5.08
N ALA A 151 -67.97 22.23 -6.00
CA ALA A 151 -68.68 23.04 -6.98
C ALA A 151 -69.50 22.16 -7.95
N VAL A 152 -68.91 21.06 -8.46
CA VAL A 152 -69.59 20.08 -9.32
C VAL A 152 -70.77 19.43 -8.59
N SER A 153 -70.57 18.98 -7.35
CA SER A 153 -71.64 18.40 -6.53
C SER A 153 -72.79 19.39 -6.29
N THR A 154 -72.46 20.65 -5.98
CA THR A 154 -73.46 21.70 -5.80
C THR A 154 -74.23 21.98 -7.09
N ALA A 155 -73.53 22.01 -8.23
CA ALA A 155 -74.15 22.24 -9.53
C ALA A 155 -75.11 21.08 -9.89
N ALA A 156 -74.72 19.83 -9.62
CA ALA A 156 -75.57 18.66 -9.84
C ALA A 156 -76.88 18.74 -9.04
N ALA A 157 -76.80 19.08 -7.75
CA ALA A 157 -78.00 19.24 -6.91
C ALA A 157 -78.96 20.34 -7.41
N ARG A 158 -78.43 21.43 -8.00
CA ARG A 158 -79.26 22.49 -8.59
C ARG A 158 -79.94 22.04 -9.89
N VAL A 159 -79.27 21.21 -10.69
CA VAL A 159 -79.85 20.63 -11.91
C VAL A 159 -80.96 19.64 -11.55
N ASP A 160 -80.76 18.80 -10.53
CA ASP A 160 -81.81 17.91 -10.03
C ASP A 160 -83.05 18.69 -9.58
N THR A 161 -82.85 19.80 -8.84
CA THR A 161 -83.95 20.67 -8.44
C THR A 161 -84.70 21.28 -9.64
N LEU A 162 -83.98 21.62 -10.72
CA LEU A 162 -84.57 22.14 -11.94
C LEU A 162 -85.33 21.04 -12.70
N ALA A 163 -84.81 19.80 -12.70
CA ALA A 163 -85.47 18.64 -13.28
C ALA A 163 -86.82 18.35 -12.60
N ASP A 164 -86.85 18.40 -11.26
CA ASP A 164 -88.08 18.28 -10.48
C ASP A 164 -89.09 19.40 -10.79
N ALA A 165 -88.63 20.65 -10.86
CA ALA A 165 -89.48 21.78 -11.22
C ALA A 165 -90.06 21.64 -12.64
N SER A 166 -89.26 21.22 -13.62
CA SER A 166 -89.76 20.95 -14.98
C SER A 166 -90.75 19.80 -15.02
N ALA A 167 -90.57 18.75 -14.22
CA ALA A 167 -91.55 17.67 -14.10
C ALA A 167 -92.89 18.15 -13.54
N GLN A 168 -92.87 19.03 -12.52
CA GLN A 168 -94.09 19.65 -11.98
C GLN A 168 -94.79 20.53 -13.01
N ILE A 169 -94.05 21.35 -13.77
CA ILE A 169 -94.63 22.17 -14.86
C ILE A 169 -95.25 21.25 -15.92
N GLY A 170 -94.58 20.15 -16.28
CA GLY A 170 -95.10 19.16 -17.22
C GLY A 170 -96.45 18.58 -16.78
N ALA A 171 -96.61 18.28 -15.49
CA ALA A 171 -97.89 17.81 -14.93
C ALA A 171 -99.00 18.87 -15.01
N ILE A 172 -98.68 20.14 -14.75
CA ILE A 172 -99.64 21.26 -14.87
C ILE A 172 -100.06 21.43 -16.34
N VAL A 173 -99.11 21.39 -17.28
CA VAL A 173 -99.39 21.54 -18.71
C VAL A 173 -100.30 20.42 -19.21
N ALA A 174 -100.06 19.18 -18.79
CA ALA A 174 -100.93 18.04 -19.09
C ALA A 174 -102.36 18.24 -18.56
N GLN A 175 -102.50 18.83 -17.36
CA GLN A 175 -103.82 19.16 -16.80
C GLN A 175 -104.53 20.26 -17.61
N ILE A 176 -103.81 21.30 -18.05
CA ILE A 176 -104.37 22.37 -18.88
C ILE A 176 -104.81 21.82 -20.25
N GLU A 177 -104.02 20.92 -20.85
CA GLU A 177 -104.38 20.26 -22.10
C GLU A 177 -105.67 19.45 -21.96
N ALA A 178 -105.82 18.70 -20.87
CA ALA A 178 -107.05 17.96 -20.56
C ALA A 178 -108.26 18.90 -20.40
N ILE A 179 -108.09 20.03 -19.71
CA ILE A 179 -109.14 21.05 -19.57
C ILE A 179 -109.50 21.65 -20.94
N ALA A 180 -108.51 21.95 -21.78
CA ALA A 180 -108.74 22.48 -23.12
C ALA A 180 -109.50 21.49 -24.01
N GLN A 181 -109.16 20.21 -23.97
CA GLN A 181 -109.89 19.15 -24.69
C GLN A 181 -111.33 19.02 -24.19
N GLN A 182 -111.54 19.03 -22.87
CA GLN A 182 -112.87 19.00 -22.27
C GLN A 182 -113.70 20.24 -22.65
N THR A 183 -113.08 21.42 -22.66
CA THR A 183 -113.71 22.68 -23.06
C THR A 183 -114.09 22.67 -24.54
N ASN A 184 -113.23 22.13 -25.40
CA ASN A 184 -113.52 21.95 -26.82
C ASN A 184 -114.72 21.01 -27.06
N LEU A 185 -114.82 19.92 -26.28
CA LEU A 185 -115.97 19.00 -26.31
C LEU A 185 -117.26 19.67 -25.81
N LEU A 186 -117.19 20.43 -24.71
CA LEU A 186 -118.33 21.20 -24.19
C LEU A 186 -118.81 22.24 -25.19
N ALA A 187 -117.88 22.98 -25.80
CA ALA A 187 -118.17 23.97 -26.83
C ALA A 187 -118.77 23.33 -28.08
N LEU A 188 -118.27 22.16 -28.50
CA LEU A 188 -118.84 21.39 -29.61
C LEU A 188 -120.29 20.97 -29.33
N ASN A 189 -120.56 20.43 -28.13
CA ASN A 189 -121.92 20.07 -27.72
C ASN A 189 -122.85 21.30 -27.68
N ALA A 190 -122.35 22.45 -27.21
CA ALA A 190 -123.09 23.71 -27.21
C ALA A 190 -123.37 24.22 -28.64
N THR A 191 -122.42 24.09 -29.58
CA THR A 191 -122.63 24.42 -31.00
C THR A 191 -123.71 23.54 -31.61
N ILE A 192 -123.71 22.24 -31.31
CA ILE A 192 -124.73 21.28 -31.79
C ILE A 192 -126.12 21.66 -31.26
N GLU A 193 -126.25 21.94 -29.96
CA GLU A 193 -127.54 22.29 -29.36
C GLU A 193 -128.03 23.67 -29.82
N ALA A 194 -127.13 24.63 -30.03
CA ALA A 194 -127.45 25.93 -30.61
C ALA A 194 -127.95 25.81 -32.06
N ALA A 195 -127.37 24.91 -32.87
CA ALA A 195 -127.88 24.61 -34.21
C ALA A 195 -129.28 23.96 -34.16
N ARG A 196 -129.54 23.13 -33.14
CA ARG A 196 -130.82 22.46 -32.91
C ARG A 196 -131.95 23.42 -32.53
N ALA A 197 -131.62 24.52 -31.85
CA ALA A 197 -132.58 25.57 -31.47
C ALA A 197 -132.95 26.54 -32.62
N GLY A 198 -132.40 26.37 -33.83
CA GLY A 198 -132.77 27.14 -35.02
C GLY A 198 -132.43 28.64 -34.90
N GLU A 199 -133.34 29.53 -35.31
CA GLU A 199 -133.14 30.99 -35.28
C GLU A 199 -132.86 31.54 -33.87
N ALA A 200 -133.45 30.93 -32.82
CA ALA A 200 -133.25 31.35 -31.43
C ALA A 200 -131.85 31.03 -30.88
N GLY A 201 -131.14 30.08 -31.49
CA GLY A 201 -129.80 29.63 -31.06
C GLY A 201 -128.63 30.32 -31.75
N LYS A 202 -128.85 31.18 -32.76
CA LYS A 202 -127.77 31.79 -33.55
C LYS A 202 -126.71 32.53 -32.73
N GLY A 203 -127.14 33.32 -31.74
CA GLY A 203 -126.20 34.03 -30.85
C GLY A 203 -125.35 33.09 -30.00
N PHE A 204 -125.95 32.01 -29.49
CA PHE A 204 -125.24 30.96 -28.74
C PHE A 204 -124.27 30.16 -29.62
N ALA A 205 -124.63 29.90 -30.89
CA ALA A 205 -123.78 29.18 -31.83
C ALA A 205 -122.46 29.93 -32.11
N VAL A 206 -122.52 31.27 -32.24
CA VAL A 206 -121.32 32.11 -32.43
C VAL A 206 -120.40 32.04 -31.21
N VAL A 207 -120.95 32.20 -30.01
CA VAL A 207 -120.16 32.11 -28.76
C VAL A 207 -119.56 30.71 -28.60
N ALA A 208 -120.32 29.65 -28.85
CA ALA A 208 -119.82 28.28 -28.77
C ALA A 208 -118.70 28.00 -29.80
N GLY A 209 -118.80 28.56 -31.01
CA GLY A 209 -117.74 28.47 -32.02
C GLY A 209 -116.46 29.21 -31.61
N GLU A 210 -116.59 30.37 -30.96
CA GLU A 210 -115.45 31.12 -30.43
C GLU A 210 -114.77 30.37 -29.28
N VAL A 211 -115.55 29.83 -28.31
CA VAL A 211 -115.02 29.00 -27.21
C VAL A 211 -114.31 27.76 -27.75
N LYS A 212 -114.87 27.10 -28.77
CA LYS A 212 -114.22 25.96 -29.45
C LYS A 212 -112.87 26.37 -30.07
N THR A 213 -112.81 27.54 -30.70
CA THR A 213 -111.58 28.06 -31.29
C THR A 213 -110.52 28.36 -30.24
N LEU A 214 -110.88 29.04 -29.13
CA LEU A 214 -109.99 29.27 -28.00
C LEU A 214 -109.49 27.97 -27.36
N ALA A 215 -110.36 26.96 -27.23
CA ALA A 215 -110.00 25.67 -26.67
C ALA A 215 -108.96 24.94 -27.54
N ASN A 216 -109.13 24.96 -28.87
CA ASN A 216 -108.14 24.40 -29.80
C ASN A 216 -106.81 25.18 -29.79
N GLN A 217 -106.86 26.52 -29.70
CA GLN A 217 -105.66 27.33 -29.55
C GLN A 217 -104.92 27.02 -28.24
N THR A 218 -105.66 26.82 -27.15
CA THR A 218 -105.11 26.45 -25.85
C THR A 218 -104.44 25.08 -25.92
N ALA A 219 -105.11 24.08 -26.51
CA ALA A 219 -104.56 22.73 -26.70
C ALA A 219 -103.25 22.74 -27.52
N LYS A 220 -103.22 23.52 -28.60
CA LYS A 220 -102.01 23.68 -29.42
C LYS A 220 -100.88 24.36 -28.65
N ALA A 221 -101.18 25.41 -27.88
CA ALA A 221 -100.18 26.09 -27.06
C ALA A 221 -99.63 25.17 -25.95
N THR A 222 -100.46 24.35 -25.32
CA THR A 222 -100.00 23.35 -24.34
C THR A 222 -99.12 22.27 -24.96
N GLU A 223 -99.40 21.84 -26.20
CA GLU A 223 -98.54 20.88 -26.91
C GLU A 223 -97.16 21.47 -27.25
N ASP A 224 -97.10 22.73 -27.69
CA ASP A 224 -95.84 23.44 -27.91
C ASP A 224 -95.03 23.57 -26.59
N ILE A 225 -95.70 23.89 -25.48
CA ILE A 225 -95.06 23.96 -24.15
C ILE A 225 -94.56 22.57 -23.71
N ARG A 226 -95.36 21.52 -23.89
CA ARG A 226 -94.99 20.13 -23.57
C ARG A 226 -93.71 19.72 -24.30
N THR A 227 -93.61 20.07 -25.59
CA THR A 227 -92.41 19.79 -26.40
C THR A 227 -91.19 20.52 -25.86
N ARG A 228 -91.32 21.79 -25.47
CA ARG A 228 -90.23 22.56 -24.84
C ARG A 228 -89.79 21.99 -23.49
N ILE A 229 -90.74 21.53 -22.66
CA ILE A 229 -90.43 20.88 -21.37
C ILE A 229 -89.67 19.58 -21.58
N ASN A 230 -90.07 18.77 -22.55
CA ASN A 230 -89.36 17.53 -22.88
C ASN A 230 -87.92 17.80 -23.33
N ASN A 231 -87.70 18.81 -24.18
CA ASN A 231 -86.36 19.22 -24.59
C ASN A 231 -85.53 19.71 -23.40
N LEU A 232 -86.11 20.53 -22.51
CA LEU A 232 -85.43 20.97 -21.29
C LEU A 232 -85.04 19.79 -20.39
N ARG A 233 -85.89 18.76 -20.29
CA ARG A 233 -85.58 17.58 -19.50
C ARG A 233 -84.43 16.77 -20.09
N GLN A 234 -84.39 16.59 -21.41
CA GLN A 234 -83.27 15.93 -22.09
C GLN A 234 -81.95 16.70 -21.90
N GLU A 235 -81.98 18.03 -22.02
CA GLU A 235 -80.80 18.87 -21.77
C GLU A 235 -80.32 18.74 -20.32
N MET A 236 -81.23 18.69 -19.34
CA MET A 236 -80.86 18.48 -17.94
C MET A 236 -80.26 17.08 -17.68
N GLU A 237 -80.83 16.03 -18.27
CA GLU A 237 -80.28 14.67 -18.20
C GLU A 237 -78.84 14.65 -18.75
N ALA A 238 -78.59 15.31 -19.89
CA ALA A 238 -77.24 15.43 -20.47
C ALA A 238 -76.27 16.25 -19.59
N ILE A 239 -76.75 17.31 -18.93
CA ILE A 239 -75.93 18.09 -17.99
C ILE A 239 -75.52 17.24 -16.78
N VAL A 240 -76.43 16.43 -16.23
CA VAL A 240 -76.13 15.52 -15.11
C VAL A 240 -75.06 14.50 -15.50
N GLU A 241 -75.16 13.89 -16.68
CA GLU A 241 -74.16 12.95 -17.20
C GLU A 241 -72.77 13.62 -17.35
N SER A 242 -72.74 14.84 -17.88
CA SER A 242 -71.52 15.64 -17.99
C SER A 242 -70.91 15.97 -16.62
N MET A 243 -71.75 16.31 -15.62
CA MET A 243 -71.30 16.55 -14.25
C MET A 243 -70.75 15.29 -13.57
N GLN A 244 -71.35 14.12 -13.81
CA GLN A 244 -70.83 12.83 -13.31
C GLN A 244 -69.45 12.53 -13.91
N THR A 245 -69.28 12.76 -15.22
CA THR A 245 -67.99 12.63 -15.90
C THR A 245 -66.97 13.62 -15.33
N GLY A 246 -67.37 14.87 -15.08
CA GLY A 246 -66.54 15.88 -14.45
C GLY A 246 -66.10 15.50 -13.03
N ALA A 247 -67.01 14.95 -12.22
CA ALA A 247 -66.69 14.45 -10.89
C ALA A 247 -65.65 13.32 -10.92
N GLN A 248 -65.82 12.34 -11.84
CA GLN A 248 -64.83 11.27 -12.02
C GLN A 248 -63.45 11.81 -12.44
N ALA A 249 -63.41 12.80 -13.33
CA ALA A 249 -62.16 13.44 -13.75
C ALA A 249 -61.46 14.16 -12.59
N VAL A 250 -62.22 14.82 -11.71
CA VAL A 250 -61.68 15.46 -10.49
C VAL A 250 -61.12 14.42 -9.53
N ASP A 251 -61.83 13.32 -9.29
CA ASP A 251 -61.35 12.24 -8.42
C ASP A 251 -60.07 11.60 -8.96
N GLN A 252 -59.97 11.37 -10.28
CA GLN A 252 -58.72 10.93 -10.91
C GLN A 252 -57.61 11.96 -10.74
N GLY A 253 -57.91 13.25 -10.92
CA GLY A 253 -56.95 14.34 -10.71
C GLY A 253 -56.39 14.36 -9.28
N ARG A 254 -57.25 14.17 -8.27
CA ARG A 254 -56.83 14.08 -6.87
C ARG A 254 -55.89 12.90 -6.63
N ALA A 255 -56.19 11.73 -7.19
CA ALA A 255 -55.33 10.55 -7.05
C ALA A 255 -53.92 10.81 -7.61
N VAL A 256 -53.82 11.40 -8.80
CA VAL A 256 -52.53 11.74 -9.44
C VAL A 256 -51.75 12.79 -8.62
N ILE A 257 -52.43 13.80 -8.08
CA ILE A 257 -51.81 14.81 -7.22
C ILE A 257 -51.27 14.18 -5.92
N GLY A 258 -52.04 13.25 -5.33
CA GLY A 258 -51.61 12.49 -4.15
C GLY A 258 -50.33 11.69 -4.41
N GLU A 259 -50.27 10.99 -5.54
CA GLU A 259 -49.07 10.23 -5.97
C GLU A 259 -47.86 11.14 -6.20
N ALA A 260 -48.06 12.32 -6.81
CA ALA A 260 -47.01 13.31 -6.98
C ALA A 260 -46.48 13.82 -5.62
N GLY A 261 -47.38 14.07 -4.66
CA GLY A 261 -47.02 14.47 -3.29
C GLY A 261 -46.21 13.40 -2.56
N GLU A 262 -46.59 12.12 -2.70
CA GLU A 262 -45.84 10.99 -2.13
C GLU A 262 -44.45 10.84 -2.78
N THR A 263 -44.36 11.03 -4.10
CA THR A 263 -43.09 11.02 -4.82
C THR A 263 -42.14 12.10 -4.31
N MET A 264 -42.63 13.33 -4.12
CA MET A 264 -41.83 14.42 -3.55
C MET A 264 -41.36 14.12 -2.12
N ARG A 265 -42.23 13.49 -1.30
CA ARG A 265 -41.85 13.05 0.05
C ARG A 265 -40.73 12.00 0.03
N ARG A 266 -40.81 11.04 -0.89
CA ARG A 266 -39.76 10.02 -1.08
C ARG A 266 -38.44 10.64 -1.52
N ILE A 267 -38.48 11.61 -2.45
CA ILE A 267 -37.29 12.37 -2.86
C ILE A 267 -36.65 13.06 -1.65
N GLY A 268 -37.45 13.75 -0.82
CA GLY A 268 -36.97 14.38 0.41
C GLY A 268 -36.23 13.41 1.33
N GLY A 269 -36.80 12.22 1.59
CA GLY A 269 -36.15 11.21 2.42
C GLY A 269 -34.86 10.63 1.80
N GLN A 270 -34.77 10.50 0.47
CA GLN A 270 -33.53 10.08 -0.18
C GLN A 270 -32.44 11.16 -0.09
N VAL A 271 -32.84 12.42 -0.18
CA VAL A 271 -31.93 13.56 -0.04
C VAL A 271 -31.37 13.66 1.37
N ASP A 272 -32.20 13.47 2.40
CA ASP A 272 -31.75 13.44 3.80
C ASP A 272 -30.69 12.34 4.02
N LEU A 273 -30.87 11.17 3.39
CA LEU A 273 -29.88 10.09 3.43
C LEU A 273 -28.56 10.47 2.73
N VAL A 274 -28.61 11.23 1.62
CA VAL A 274 -27.41 11.72 0.95
C VAL A 274 -26.66 12.71 1.85
N THR A 275 -27.37 13.65 2.48
CA THR A 275 -26.77 14.60 3.43
C THR A 275 -26.09 13.88 4.58
N GLN A 276 -26.75 12.89 5.18
CA GLN A 276 -26.16 12.08 6.26
C GLN A 276 -24.88 11.37 5.80
N ARG A 277 -24.87 10.79 4.60
CA ARG A 277 -23.68 10.13 4.06
C ARG A 277 -22.53 11.10 3.82
N MET A 278 -22.81 12.35 3.46
CA MET A 278 -21.76 13.37 3.30
C MET A 278 -21.15 13.76 4.65
N GLU A 279 -21.95 13.80 5.73
CA GLU A 279 -21.44 13.98 7.09
C GLU A 279 -20.54 12.80 7.53
N ASP A 280 -20.95 11.56 7.24
CA ASP A 280 -20.14 10.37 7.52
C ASP A 280 -18.79 10.42 6.76
N ILE A 281 -18.82 10.79 5.47
CA ILE A 281 -17.62 10.95 4.66
C ILE A 281 -16.71 12.03 5.25
N ALA A 282 -17.25 13.17 5.68
CA ALA A 282 -16.45 14.21 6.32
C ALA A 282 -15.72 13.69 7.58
N GLY A 283 -16.40 12.87 8.40
CA GLY A 283 -15.78 12.21 9.55
C GLY A 283 -14.64 11.26 9.16
N ILE A 284 -14.85 10.43 8.12
CA ILE A 284 -13.82 9.51 7.59
C ILE A 284 -12.61 10.30 7.07
N LEU A 285 -12.84 11.40 6.35
CA LEU A 285 -11.77 12.23 5.80
C LEU A 285 -10.93 12.91 6.89
N GLN A 286 -11.55 13.33 8.01
CA GLN A 286 -10.81 13.83 9.16
C GLN A 286 -9.90 12.74 9.77
N GLN A 287 -10.42 11.52 9.93
CA GLN A 287 -9.62 10.39 10.41
C GLN A 287 -8.47 10.06 9.45
N GLN A 288 -8.74 10.07 8.15
CA GLN A 288 -7.74 9.77 7.13
C GLN A 288 -6.65 10.85 7.08
N SER A 289 -7.01 12.12 7.23
CA SER A 289 -6.03 13.20 7.35
C SER A 289 -5.12 13.03 8.58
N ALA A 290 -5.66 12.59 9.71
CA ALA A 290 -4.88 12.34 10.92
C ALA A 290 -3.93 11.14 10.73
N ALA A 291 -4.42 10.05 10.14
CA ALA A 291 -3.60 8.88 9.82
C ALA A 291 -2.46 9.21 8.84
N SER A 292 -2.72 10.01 7.80
CA SER A 292 -1.67 10.46 6.87
C SER A 292 -0.60 11.30 7.55
N ALA A 293 -0.98 12.16 8.50
CA ALA A 293 -0.03 12.94 9.28
C ALA A 293 0.85 12.05 10.18
N GLU A 294 0.26 11.03 10.82
CA GLU A 294 1.00 10.06 11.63
C GLU A 294 1.96 9.21 10.78
N VAL A 295 1.54 8.81 9.57
CA VAL A 295 2.41 8.12 8.61
C VAL A 295 3.58 9.01 8.21
N SER A 296 3.32 10.27 7.86
CA SER A 296 4.37 11.23 7.51
C SER A 296 5.39 11.41 8.65
N GLU A 297 4.93 11.59 9.89
CA GLU A 297 5.81 11.70 11.06
C GLU A 297 6.65 10.43 11.28
N SER A 298 6.00 9.26 11.17
CA SER A 298 6.67 7.97 11.34
C SER A 298 7.75 7.75 10.27
N VAL A 299 7.47 8.14 9.03
CA VAL A 299 8.40 8.05 7.91
C VAL A 299 9.59 8.99 8.10
N HIS A 300 9.38 10.21 8.61
CA HIS A 300 10.48 11.10 8.97
C HIS A 300 11.38 10.50 10.07
N LYS A 301 10.80 9.81 11.06
CA LYS A 301 11.59 9.08 12.08
C LYS A 301 12.41 7.96 11.45
N VAL A 302 11.83 7.17 10.54
CA VAL A 302 12.55 6.09 9.84
C VAL A 302 13.68 6.65 8.98
N ALA A 303 13.44 7.76 8.25
CA ALA A 303 14.47 8.42 7.46
C ALA A 303 15.65 8.91 8.33
N ALA A 304 15.36 9.54 9.48
CA ALA A 304 16.38 9.96 10.44
C ALA A 304 17.15 8.77 11.04
N MET A 305 16.46 7.66 11.32
CA MET A 305 17.09 6.43 11.77
C MET A 305 18.01 5.82 10.70
N ALA A 306 17.62 5.89 9.43
CA ALA A 306 18.46 5.45 8.32
C ALA A 306 19.73 6.30 8.21
N GLU A 307 19.62 7.63 8.28
CA GLU A 307 20.77 8.55 8.27
C GLU A 307 21.74 8.29 9.44
N ASN A 308 21.20 8.10 10.65
CA ASN A 308 21.99 7.73 11.82
C ASN A 308 22.69 6.36 11.62
N SER A 309 22.01 5.41 10.97
CA SER A 309 22.57 4.09 10.68
C SER A 309 23.71 4.17 9.66
N VAL A 310 23.59 5.01 8.62
CA VAL A 310 24.71 5.27 7.68
C VAL A 310 25.93 5.81 8.43
N THR A 311 25.73 6.77 9.33
CA THR A 311 26.80 7.34 10.15
C THR A 311 27.45 6.29 11.06
N ALA A 312 26.64 5.44 11.71
CA ALA A 312 27.12 4.36 12.56
C ALA A 312 27.93 3.33 11.76
N VAL A 313 27.41 2.89 10.60
CA VAL A 313 28.12 1.96 9.70
C VAL A 313 29.45 2.55 9.25
N GLY A 314 29.49 3.83 8.86
CA GLY A 314 30.73 4.52 8.51
C GLY A 314 31.76 4.51 9.64
N SER A 315 31.32 4.74 10.88
CA SER A 315 32.18 4.71 12.06
C SER A 315 32.74 3.31 12.36
N VAL A 316 31.94 2.26 12.15
CA VAL A 316 32.40 0.87 12.30
C VAL A 316 33.40 0.52 11.19
N CYS A 317 33.14 0.92 9.94
CA CYS A 317 34.09 0.73 8.85
C CYS A 317 35.44 1.40 9.13
N ASP A 318 35.45 2.61 9.73
CA ASP A 318 36.70 3.28 10.15
C ASP A 318 37.44 2.51 11.24
N ALA A 319 36.72 1.94 12.20
CA ALA A 319 37.30 1.12 13.25
C ALA A 319 37.90 -0.18 12.69
N MET A 320 37.20 -0.82 11.76
CA MET A 320 37.68 -2.01 11.07
C MET A 320 38.93 -1.71 10.24
N ASP A 321 38.98 -0.59 9.50
CA ASP A 321 40.17 -0.09 8.79
C ASP A 321 41.39 0.02 9.71
N ARG A 322 41.24 0.68 10.85
CA ARG A 322 42.31 0.79 11.85
C ARG A 322 42.75 -0.58 12.39
N ALA A 323 41.80 -1.47 12.68
CA ALA A 323 42.10 -2.82 13.16
C ALA A 323 42.91 -3.62 12.12
N GLY A 324 42.51 -3.58 10.84
CA GLY A 324 43.21 -4.23 9.75
C GLY A 324 44.66 -3.77 9.60
N LYS A 325 44.90 -2.46 9.70
CA LYS A 325 46.25 -1.88 9.66
C LYS A 325 47.14 -2.37 10.82
N VAL A 326 46.57 -2.49 12.02
CA VAL A 326 47.29 -3.04 13.18
C VAL A 326 47.59 -4.52 12.98
N ILE A 327 46.61 -5.31 12.56
CA ILE A 327 46.77 -6.75 12.31
C ILE A 327 47.87 -7.01 11.26
N ASN A 328 47.85 -6.28 10.14
CA ASN A 328 48.88 -6.43 9.10
C ASN A 328 50.27 -6.13 9.64
N ARG A 329 50.43 -5.09 10.48
CA ARG A 329 51.72 -4.76 11.12
C ARG A 329 52.20 -5.86 12.07
N GLU A 330 51.29 -6.44 12.85
CA GLU A 330 51.60 -7.54 13.78
C GLU A 330 51.93 -8.84 13.03
N VAL A 331 51.24 -9.11 11.92
CA VAL A 331 51.56 -10.22 11.01
C VAL A 331 52.97 -10.04 10.45
N ASP A 332 53.31 -8.85 9.92
CA ASP A 332 54.66 -8.56 9.39
C ASP A 332 55.75 -8.72 10.46
N THR A 333 55.49 -8.25 11.68
CA THR A 333 56.42 -8.39 12.81
C THR A 333 56.62 -9.86 13.19
N THR A 334 55.54 -10.64 13.23
CA THR A 334 55.59 -12.07 13.53
C THR A 334 56.25 -12.87 12.40
N MET A 335 56.10 -12.42 11.15
CA MET A 335 56.73 -13.01 9.97
C MET A 335 58.27 -12.90 9.98
N ALA A 336 58.82 -11.90 10.67
CA ALA A 336 60.27 -11.76 10.85
C ALA A 336 60.86 -12.92 11.69
N LEU A 337 60.03 -13.64 12.45
CA LEU A 337 60.44 -14.81 13.23
C LEU A 337 60.63 -16.07 12.34
N GLY A 338 61.56 -16.92 12.75
CA GLY A 338 61.85 -18.23 12.15
C GLY A 338 60.82 -19.30 12.53
N ILE A 339 59.56 -19.07 12.15
CA ILE A 339 58.43 -19.98 12.39
C ILE A 339 58.29 -20.98 11.23
N GLU A 340 58.02 -22.26 11.52
CA GLU A 340 57.81 -23.27 10.50
C GLU A 340 56.44 -23.16 9.82
N ALA A 341 56.36 -23.58 8.56
CA ALA A 341 55.13 -23.57 7.75
C ALA A 341 54.39 -22.21 7.70
N LYS A 342 55.10 -21.10 7.96
CA LYS A 342 54.53 -19.75 8.02
C LYS A 342 53.91 -19.29 6.70
N VAL A 343 54.41 -19.77 5.56
CA VAL A 343 53.90 -19.40 4.23
C VAL A 343 52.39 -19.60 4.09
N VAL A 344 51.83 -20.69 4.63
CA VAL A 344 50.40 -20.95 4.49
C VAL A 344 49.57 -19.93 5.28
N GLN A 345 50.00 -19.57 6.49
CA GLN A 345 49.34 -18.53 7.29
C GLN A 345 49.45 -17.15 6.63
N VAL A 346 50.61 -16.85 6.05
CA VAL A 346 50.85 -15.61 5.31
C VAL A 346 49.98 -15.52 4.06
N ALA A 347 49.81 -16.61 3.33
CA ALA A 347 48.92 -16.67 2.18
C ALA A 347 47.45 -16.41 2.56
N LYS A 348 46.98 -16.93 3.70
CA LYS A 348 45.64 -16.63 4.24
C LYS A 348 45.49 -15.13 4.56
N ALA A 349 46.50 -14.51 5.16
CA ALA A 349 46.50 -13.08 5.48
C ALA A 349 46.45 -12.21 4.21
N ASP A 350 47.31 -12.50 3.23
CA ASP A 350 47.37 -11.79 1.96
C ASP A 350 46.05 -11.92 1.19
N HIS A 351 45.41 -13.08 1.26
CA HIS A 351 44.11 -13.33 0.66
C HIS A 351 42.99 -12.49 1.31
N ALA A 352 42.96 -12.44 2.64
CA ALA A 352 42.02 -11.58 3.37
C ALA A 352 42.25 -10.09 3.07
N ALA A 353 43.51 -9.66 2.95
CA ALA A 353 43.89 -8.30 2.59
C ALA A 353 43.50 -7.94 1.14
N TYR A 354 43.64 -8.88 0.20
CA TYR A 354 43.22 -8.71 -1.19
C TYR A 354 41.72 -8.45 -1.29
N LYS A 355 40.91 -9.30 -0.66
CA LYS A 355 39.45 -9.17 -0.60
C LYS A 355 39.02 -7.85 0.01
N ARG A 356 39.67 -7.47 1.12
CA ARG A 356 39.44 -6.20 1.81
C ARG A 356 39.72 -4.98 0.94
N ASN A 357 40.81 -4.98 0.17
CA ASN A 357 41.16 -3.87 -0.72
C ASN A 357 40.09 -3.63 -1.79
N ILE A 358 39.50 -4.72 -2.33
CA ILE A 358 38.36 -4.63 -3.26
C ILE A 358 37.16 -3.98 -2.55
N MET A 359 36.80 -4.45 -1.36
CA MET A 359 35.68 -3.90 -0.59
C MET A 359 35.86 -2.42 -0.25
N GLU A 360 37.05 -2.05 0.24
CA GLU A 360 37.40 -0.66 0.54
C GLU A 360 37.28 0.22 -0.71
N THR A 361 37.58 -0.32 -1.90
CA THR A 361 37.41 0.40 -3.16
C THR A 361 35.93 0.61 -3.50
N LEU A 362 35.10 -0.44 -3.38
CA LEU A 362 33.66 -0.34 -3.66
C LEU A 362 32.95 0.69 -2.75
N VAL A 363 33.44 0.88 -1.53
CA VAL A 363 32.90 1.88 -0.59
C VAL A 363 33.64 3.22 -0.63
N GLY A 364 34.50 3.45 -1.63
CA GLY A 364 35.19 4.73 -1.85
C GLY A 364 36.30 5.08 -0.85
N ARG A 365 36.84 4.07 -0.15
CA ARG A 365 37.90 4.20 0.86
C ARG A 365 39.28 3.79 0.36
N ALA A 366 39.34 3.07 -0.75
CA ALA A 366 40.56 2.74 -1.48
C ALA A 366 40.37 3.02 -2.97
N ASN A 367 41.46 3.00 -3.72
CA ASN A 367 41.49 3.32 -5.15
C ASN A 367 42.13 2.18 -5.96
N ALA A 368 41.82 0.92 -5.62
CA ALA A 368 42.32 -0.22 -6.38
C ALA A 368 41.68 -0.23 -7.78
N THR A 369 42.43 -0.69 -8.78
CA THR A 369 41.89 -0.89 -10.13
C THR A 369 41.98 -2.36 -10.51
N ALA A 370 41.14 -2.80 -11.43
CA ALA A 370 41.17 -4.19 -11.92
C ALA A 370 42.54 -4.59 -12.47
N GLU A 371 43.24 -3.65 -13.10
CA GLU A 371 44.59 -3.82 -13.66
C GLU A 371 45.68 -3.79 -12.58
N GLY A 372 45.47 -3.03 -11.50
CA GLY A 372 46.39 -2.91 -10.38
C GLY A 372 46.36 -4.10 -9.41
N LEU A 373 45.33 -4.94 -9.47
CA LEU A 373 45.24 -6.16 -8.67
C LEU A 373 46.18 -7.25 -9.18
N SER A 374 46.93 -7.87 -8.27
CA SER A 374 47.75 -9.05 -8.57
C SER A 374 46.90 -10.17 -9.17
N ASP A 375 47.46 -10.91 -10.13
CA ASP A 375 46.93 -12.18 -10.60
C ASP A 375 47.37 -13.34 -9.69
N CYS A 376 46.85 -14.53 -9.94
CA CYS A 376 47.06 -15.72 -9.13
C CYS A 376 48.49 -16.27 -9.18
N HIS A 377 49.33 -15.86 -10.14
CA HIS A 377 50.73 -16.26 -10.25
C HIS A 377 51.68 -15.16 -9.73
N SER A 378 51.27 -13.89 -9.85
CA SER A 378 52.00 -12.74 -9.32
C SER A 378 51.68 -12.42 -7.85
N CYS A 379 50.73 -13.11 -7.21
CA CYS A 379 50.51 -13.02 -5.77
C CYS A 379 51.54 -13.88 -4.98
N ARG A 380 51.68 -13.63 -3.67
CA ARG A 380 52.67 -14.34 -2.83
C ARG A 380 52.39 -15.86 -2.77
N LEU A 381 51.12 -16.25 -2.64
CA LEU A 381 50.69 -17.64 -2.68
C LEU A 381 51.00 -18.28 -4.04
N GLY A 382 50.72 -17.58 -5.14
CA GLY A 382 51.01 -18.01 -6.51
C GLY A 382 52.47 -18.34 -6.74
N ARG A 383 53.36 -17.37 -6.47
CA ARG A 383 54.81 -17.57 -6.58
C ARG A 383 55.30 -18.73 -5.72
N TRP A 384 54.74 -18.91 -4.53
CA TRP A 384 55.08 -20.05 -3.69
C TRP A 384 54.57 -21.37 -4.28
N TYR A 385 53.32 -21.41 -4.74
CA TYR A 385 52.68 -22.56 -5.36
C TYR A 385 53.47 -23.04 -6.57
N ASP A 386 53.84 -22.13 -7.47
CA ASP A 386 54.57 -22.42 -8.70
C ASP A 386 56.04 -22.84 -8.45
N SER A 387 56.63 -22.40 -7.34
CA SER A 387 58.02 -22.73 -6.99
C SER A 387 58.17 -24.06 -6.22
N GLN A 388 57.07 -24.70 -5.81
CA GLN A 388 57.13 -25.95 -5.04
C GLN A 388 57.61 -27.13 -5.88
N LYS A 389 58.64 -27.82 -5.35
CA LYS A 389 59.22 -29.03 -5.97
C LYS A 389 59.21 -30.25 -5.04
N ASP A 390 58.90 -30.06 -3.75
CA ASP A 390 58.83 -31.17 -2.79
C ASP A 390 57.63 -32.07 -3.13
N PRO A 391 57.86 -33.35 -3.50
CA PRO A 391 56.78 -34.31 -3.78
C PRO A 391 55.78 -34.46 -2.64
N ALA A 392 56.19 -34.18 -1.40
CA ALA A 392 55.29 -34.26 -0.27
C ALA A 392 54.31 -33.08 -0.16
N VAL A 393 54.65 -31.94 -0.76
CA VAL A 393 53.74 -30.78 -0.86
C VAL A 393 52.92 -30.91 -2.15
N THR A 394 53.55 -31.24 -3.28
CA THR A 394 52.90 -31.28 -4.60
C THR A 394 51.94 -32.48 -4.79
N ASN A 395 52.10 -33.55 -3.99
CA ASN A 395 51.15 -34.67 -3.96
C ASN A 395 50.05 -34.50 -2.90
N ASP A 396 50.09 -33.46 -2.07
CA ASP A 396 49.05 -33.23 -1.07
C ASP A 396 47.71 -32.89 -1.77
N PRO A 397 46.60 -33.55 -1.41
CA PRO A 397 45.31 -33.31 -2.04
C PRO A 397 44.81 -31.87 -1.82
N ALA A 398 45.09 -31.27 -0.66
CA ALA A 398 44.72 -29.89 -0.37
C ALA A 398 45.55 -28.90 -1.19
N PHE A 399 46.83 -29.21 -1.45
CA PHE A 399 47.66 -28.40 -2.35
C PHE A 399 47.07 -28.40 -3.77
N ARG A 400 46.78 -29.57 -4.35
CA ARG A 400 46.24 -29.66 -5.72
C ARG A 400 44.85 -29.02 -5.86
N ALA A 401 44.04 -29.09 -4.82
CA ALA A 401 42.70 -28.50 -4.81
C ALA A 401 42.70 -26.96 -4.80
N LEU A 402 43.83 -26.30 -4.49
CA LEU A 402 43.91 -24.84 -4.43
C LEU A 402 43.90 -24.16 -5.80
N ALA A 403 44.47 -24.79 -6.84
CA ALA A 403 44.77 -24.10 -8.09
C ALA A 403 43.55 -23.46 -8.76
N GLN A 404 42.48 -24.24 -8.96
CA GLN A 404 41.29 -23.78 -9.68
C GLN A 404 40.50 -22.73 -8.87
N PRO A 405 40.17 -22.93 -7.58
CA PRO A 405 39.53 -21.89 -6.77
C PRO A 405 40.36 -20.61 -6.69
N HIS A 406 41.69 -20.71 -6.52
CA HIS A 406 42.57 -19.56 -6.41
C HIS A 406 42.61 -18.70 -7.69
N GLN A 407 42.70 -19.34 -8.87
CA GLN A 407 42.60 -18.64 -10.16
C GLN A 407 41.27 -17.88 -10.26
N ARG A 408 40.16 -18.59 -10.03
CA ARG A 408 38.81 -18.03 -10.16
C ARG A 408 38.58 -16.89 -9.16
N PHE A 409 39.21 -16.91 -7.98
CA PHE A 409 39.14 -15.82 -7.00
C PHE A 409 39.78 -14.54 -7.53
N HIS A 410 40.97 -14.62 -8.13
CA HIS A 410 41.60 -13.45 -8.75
C HIS A 410 40.83 -12.94 -9.97
N ASP A 411 40.27 -13.84 -10.77
CA ASP A 411 39.45 -13.45 -11.93
C ASP A 411 38.17 -12.73 -11.51
N LEU A 412 37.49 -13.25 -10.48
CA LEU A 412 36.31 -12.62 -9.88
C LEU A 412 36.67 -11.26 -9.26
N GLY A 413 37.76 -11.17 -8.49
CA GLY A 413 38.17 -9.91 -7.87
C GLY A 413 38.45 -8.81 -8.90
N LYS A 414 39.08 -9.16 -10.02
CA LYS A 414 39.27 -8.24 -11.15
C LYS A 414 37.95 -7.89 -11.84
N ALA A 415 37.05 -8.85 -12.03
CA ALA A 415 35.74 -8.60 -12.62
C ALA A 415 34.89 -7.67 -11.73
N THR A 416 34.90 -7.85 -10.41
CA THR A 416 34.23 -6.96 -9.45
C THR A 416 34.65 -5.50 -9.61
N LEU A 417 35.96 -5.23 -9.70
CA LEU A 417 36.43 -3.86 -9.91
C LEU A 417 36.08 -3.32 -11.30
N ARG A 418 36.05 -4.16 -12.35
CA ARG A 418 35.61 -3.71 -13.69
C ARG A 418 34.14 -3.30 -13.71
N ASP A 419 33.27 -4.06 -13.05
CA ASP A 419 31.85 -3.71 -12.94
C ASP A 419 31.70 -2.37 -12.20
N PHE A 420 32.45 -2.18 -11.11
CA PHE A 420 32.48 -0.91 -10.38
C PHE A 420 33.03 0.27 -11.20
N GLU A 421 34.13 0.07 -11.93
CA GLU A 421 34.71 1.06 -12.85
C GLU A 421 33.74 1.43 -13.99
N ALA A 422 32.88 0.50 -14.40
CA ALA A 422 31.81 0.72 -15.36
C ALA A 422 30.55 1.40 -14.77
N GLY A 423 30.51 1.62 -13.46
CA GLY A 423 29.37 2.20 -12.74
C GLY A 423 28.28 1.20 -12.34
N ASP A 424 28.49 -0.11 -12.54
CA ASP A 424 27.58 -1.18 -12.14
C ASP A 424 27.90 -1.67 -10.72
N LEU A 425 27.45 -0.91 -9.71
CA LEU A 425 27.66 -1.25 -8.31
C LEU A 425 26.92 -2.54 -7.89
N ASP A 426 25.74 -2.79 -8.45
CA ASP A 426 24.95 -3.99 -8.14
C ASP A 426 25.63 -5.26 -8.66
N GLY A 427 26.14 -5.23 -9.90
CA GLY A 427 26.96 -6.29 -10.47
C GLY A 427 28.23 -6.53 -9.66
N ALA A 428 28.93 -5.46 -9.27
CA ALA A 428 30.12 -5.54 -8.43
C ALA A 428 29.86 -6.21 -7.07
N LEU A 429 28.77 -5.83 -6.39
CA LEU A 429 28.37 -6.42 -5.10
C LEU A 429 27.96 -7.90 -5.24
N SER A 430 27.23 -8.26 -6.29
CA SER A 430 26.88 -9.65 -6.58
C SER A 430 28.12 -10.53 -6.78
N ARG A 431 29.11 -10.05 -7.54
CA ARG A 431 30.40 -10.76 -7.70
C ARG A 431 31.21 -10.82 -6.41
N LEU A 432 31.08 -9.82 -5.54
CA LEU A 432 31.72 -9.83 -4.22
C LEU A 432 31.18 -10.97 -3.36
N GLU A 433 29.88 -11.26 -3.41
CA GLU A 433 29.29 -12.41 -2.71
C GLU A 433 29.83 -13.76 -3.26
N GLU A 434 30.00 -13.88 -4.58
CA GLU A 434 30.65 -15.04 -5.18
C GLU A 434 32.14 -15.16 -4.74
N LEU A 435 32.83 -14.02 -4.63
CA LEU A 435 34.21 -13.94 -4.16
C LEU A 435 34.32 -14.39 -2.70
N ASP A 436 33.35 -14.02 -1.85
CA ASP A 436 33.22 -14.46 -0.45
C ASP A 436 33.10 -15.97 -0.31
N GLU A 437 32.23 -16.59 -1.10
CA GLU A 437 32.05 -18.05 -1.11
C GLU A 437 33.36 -18.75 -1.49
N LEU A 438 34.00 -18.27 -2.56
CA LEU A 438 35.24 -18.84 -3.05
C LEU A 438 36.42 -18.65 -2.09
N SER A 439 36.44 -17.52 -1.38
CA SER A 439 37.41 -17.23 -0.33
C SER A 439 37.34 -18.27 0.78
N ARG A 440 36.12 -18.61 1.25
CA ARG A 440 35.92 -19.65 2.28
C ARG A 440 36.45 -21.02 1.83
N VAL A 441 36.24 -21.39 0.56
CA VAL A 441 36.79 -22.63 -0.03
C VAL A 441 38.33 -22.63 -0.03
N ILE A 442 38.96 -21.53 -0.46
CA ILE A 442 40.42 -21.40 -0.49
C ILE A 442 41.02 -21.50 0.92
N LEU A 443 40.42 -20.79 1.89
CA LEU A 443 40.87 -20.81 3.28
C LEU A 443 40.79 -22.21 3.90
N GLN A 444 39.73 -22.98 3.60
CA GLN A 444 39.61 -24.39 4.03
C GLN A 444 40.74 -25.26 3.47
N HIS A 445 41.08 -25.12 2.19
CA HIS A 445 42.18 -25.85 1.58
C HIS A 445 43.54 -25.45 2.18
N LEU A 446 43.76 -24.16 2.46
CA LEU A 446 44.97 -23.68 3.14
C LEU A 446 45.07 -24.24 4.58
N ASP A 447 43.97 -24.33 5.31
CA ASP A 447 43.96 -24.91 6.67
C ASP A 447 44.25 -26.41 6.68
N ALA A 448 43.69 -27.16 5.72
CA ALA A 448 44.00 -28.57 5.52
C ALA A 448 45.50 -28.77 5.20
N LEU A 449 46.02 -27.99 4.26
CA LEU A 449 47.43 -28.02 3.86
C LEU A 449 48.36 -27.67 5.03
N HIS A 450 48.06 -26.62 5.80
CA HIS A 450 48.84 -26.25 6.98
C HIS A 450 48.89 -27.39 8.01
N THR A 451 47.76 -28.07 8.22
CA THR A 451 47.66 -29.20 9.15
C THR A 451 48.51 -30.40 8.70
N HIS A 452 48.48 -30.73 7.41
CA HIS A 452 49.28 -31.83 6.85
C HIS A 452 50.77 -31.56 6.95
N LEU A 453 51.21 -30.34 6.63
CA LEU A 453 52.62 -29.94 6.70
C LEU A 453 53.18 -29.99 8.13
N ARG A 454 52.38 -29.58 9.14
CA ARG A 454 52.82 -29.64 10.55
C ARG A 454 52.92 -31.07 11.09
N LYS A 455 51.99 -31.96 10.74
CA LYS A 455 52.03 -33.37 11.19
C LYS A 455 53.29 -34.09 10.69
N LYS A 456 53.82 -33.70 9.53
CA LYS A 456 55.02 -34.29 8.93
C LYS A 456 56.33 -33.86 9.60
N HIS A 457 56.38 -32.69 10.23
CA HIS A 457 57.57 -32.20 10.95
C HIS A 457 57.60 -32.59 12.43
N ALA A 458 56.48 -33.10 12.96
CA ALA A 458 56.35 -33.57 14.35
C ALA A 458 56.74 -35.06 14.53
N GLY A 459 57.05 -35.77 13.46
CA GLY A 459 57.57 -37.15 13.44
C GLY A 459 58.92 -37.18 12.74
#